data_AF-A0A9W6GJ18-F1
#
_entry.id   AF-A0A9W6GJ18-F1
#
_cell.length_a   1.000
_cell.length_b   1.000
_cell.length_c   1.000
_cell.angle_alpha   90.00
_cell.angle_beta   90.00
_cell.angle_gamma   90.00
#
_symmetry.space_group_name_H-M   'P 1'
#
loop_
_entity.id
_entity.type
_entity.pdbx_description
1 polymer ?
#
loop_
_entity_poly.entity_id
_entity_poly.type
_entity_poly.pdbx_seq_one_letter_code
_entity_poly.pdbx_strand_id
1 'polypeptide(L)'
;MKKTLLGAFLLLSAVTMAEMTPKQEAELDKLTKIFYPDTNMRADRRAFKGLQTDAYNNIVEMRGEAQNGISEEAFNEMWAEVERRFPGDFIQQKRELDKAFVGYRAADAIRAEEKKKEAEVKKVLNAEAKEDILEIKSEEHMVPKEVMDRIIADAEAAHPEDHVAQKEEIENKIKAYEDMLQYFDLSSPKK
;
A
#
# COMPACT_ATOMS: atom_id res chain seq x y z
N MET A 1 -2.35 16.46 -41.61
CA MET A 1 -1.34 16.75 -40.58
C MET A 1 -1.71 16.29 -39.17
N LYS A 2 -3.00 16.20 -38.77
CA LYS A 2 -3.39 15.65 -37.44
C LYS A 2 -3.50 14.11 -37.35
N LYS A 3 -3.56 13.40 -38.48
CA LYS A 3 -3.76 11.93 -38.52
C LYS A 3 -2.45 11.13 -38.58
N THR A 4 -1.33 11.74 -38.93
CA THR A 4 -0.01 11.10 -39.04
C THR A 4 0.74 11.06 -37.71
N LEU A 5 0.51 12.04 -36.82
CA LEU A 5 1.05 12.02 -35.46
C LEU A 5 0.45 10.93 -34.58
N LEU A 6 -0.80 10.52 -34.85
CA LEU A 6 -1.47 9.45 -34.09
C LEU A 6 -0.94 8.05 -34.46
N GLY A 7 -0.44 7.86 -35.69
CA GLY A 7 0.10 6.56 -36.14
C GLY A 7 1.46 6.23 -35.53
N ALA A 8 2.31 7.23 -35.31
CA ALA A 8 3.60 7.07 -34.63
C ALA A 8 3.45 6.79 -33.12
N PHE A 9 2.34 7.23 -32.53
CA PHE A 9 2.01 7.04 -31.11
C PHE A 9 1.61 5.58 -30.77
N LEU A 10 1.13 4.82 -31.74
CA LEU A 10 0.60 3.45 -31.57
C LEU A 10 1.67 2.35 -31.74
N LEU A 11 2.83 2.68 -32.31
CA LEU A 11 3.91 1.70 -32.57
C LEU A 11 4.94 1.61 -31.43
N LEU A 12 5.02 2.62 -30.55
CA LEU A 12 5.90 2.60 -29.38
C LEU A 12 5.37 1.74 -28.23
N SER A 13 4.07 1.47 -28.18
CA SER A 13 3.44 0.63 -27.15
C SER A 13 3.43 -0.87 -27.48
N ALA A 14 3.95 -1.29 -28.63
CA ALA A 14 3.83 -2.67 -29.14
C ALA A 14 5.17 -3.39 -29.39
N VAL A 15 6.27 -2.96 -28.76
CA VAL A 15 7.52 -3.73 -28.76
C VAL A 15 7.62 -4.53 -27.47
N THR A 16 6.65 -5.43 -27.27
CA THR A 16 6.86 -6.61 -26.41
C THR A 16 7.60 -7.64 -27.25
N MET A 17 8.86 -7.88 -26.93
CA MET A 17 9.66 -9.05 -27.29
C MET A 17 9.53 -9.56 -28.75
N ALA A 18 10.15 -8.87 -29.70
CA ALA A 18 10.59 -9.44 -30.98
C ALA A 18 11.60 -8.49 -31.63
N GLU A 19 12.61 -9.03 -32.31
CA GLU A 19 13.57 -8.27 -33.11
C GLU A 19 12.85 -7.20 -33.97
N MET A 20 13.30 -5.95 -33.89
CA MET A 20 12.69 -4.84 -34.64
C MET A 20 12.65 -5.19 -36.13
N THR A 21 11.48 -5.06 -36.74
CA THR A 21 11.37 -5.25 -38.18
C THR A 21 12.06 -4.08 -38.91
N PRO A 22 12.61 -4.29 -40.12
CA PRO A 22 13.27 -3.23 -40.90
C PRO A 22 12.40 -1.98 -41.13
N LYS A 23 11.07 -2.15 -41.10
CA LYS A 23 10.10 -1.06 -41.25
C LYS A 23 10.00 -0.19 -39.99
N GLN A 24 10.12 -0.79 -38.81
CA GLN A 24 10.12 -0.07 -37.53
C GLN A 24 11.43 0.70 -37.33
N GLU A 25 12.56 0.14 -37.75
CA GLU A 25 13.85 0.85 -37.75
C GLU A 25 13.83 2.10 -38.64
N ALA A 26 13.24 2.00 -39.83
CA ALA A 26 13.14 3.13 -40.76
C ALA A 26 12.22 4.26 -40.25
N GLU A 27 11.19 3.94 -39.47
CA GLU A 27 10.32 4.93 -38.82
C GLU A 27 11.03 5.62 -37.65
N LEU A 28 11.76 4.86 -36.82
CA LEU A 28 12.57 5.41 -35.72
C LEU A 28 13.66 6.35 -36.25
N ASP A 29 14.34 5.98 -37.34
CA ASP A 29 15.34 6.82 -38.00
C ASP A 29 14.75 8.13 -38.52
N LYS A 30 13.53 8.11 -39.08
CA LYS A 30 12.82 9.33 -39.50
C LYS A 30 12.48 10.24 -38.33
N LEU A 31 11.94 9.69 -37.24
CA LEU A 31 11.61 10.47 -36.05
C LEU A 31 12.87 11.12 -35.46
N THR A 32 13.96 10.36 -35.37
CA THR A 32 15.26 10.84 -34.85
C THR A 32 15.82 12.00 -35.68
N LYS A 33 15.65 11.96 -37.01
CA LYS A 33 16.05 13.04 -37.94
C LYS A 33 15.16 14.29 -37.82
N ILE A 34 13.89 14.14 -37.48
CA ILE A 34 12.94 15.25 -37.34
C ILE A 34 13.21 16.04 -36.05
N PHE A 35 13.54 15.36 -34.95
CA PHE A 35 13.78 16.04 -33.67
C PHE A 35 15.16 16.71 -33.57
N TYR A 36 16.14 16.34 -34.42
CA TYR A 36 17.51 16.86 -34.36
C TYR A 36 18.14 17.06 -35.77
N PRO A 37 17.86 18.19 -36.46
CA PRO A 37 18.37 18.46 -37.80
C PRO A 37 19.81 18.99 -37.77
N ASP A 38 20.74 18.05 -37.83
CA ASP A 38 22.08 18.13 -38.44
C ASP A 38 23.06 19.27 -38.04
N THR A 39 24.10 18.93 -37.26
CA THR A 39 25.52 19.18 -37.61
C THR A 39 26.44 18.33 -36.70
N ASN A 40 27.46 17.68 -37.26
CA ASN A 40 28.61 16.97 -36.61
C ASN A 40 28.39 15.72 -35.72
N MET A 41 27.17 15.29 -35.42
CA MET A 41 26.89 14.33 -34.34
C MET A 41 26.73 12.85 -34.75
N ARG A 42 27.65 12.21 -35.51
CA ARG A 42 27.53 10.72 -35.72
C ARG A 42 27.98 9.94 -34.48
N ALA A 43 29.10 10.34 -33.88
CA ALA A 43 29.57 9.79 -32.61
C ALA A 43 28.59 10.16 -31.48
N ASP A 44 28.15 11.42 -31.42
CA ASP A 44 27.21 11.88 -30.39
C ASP A 44 25.82 11.25 -30.53
N ARG A 45 25.32 11.01 -31.74
CA ARG A 45 24.08 10.22 -31.94
C ARG A 45 24.23 8.77 -31.51
N ARG A 46 25.38 8.13 -31.76
CA ARG A 46 25.64 6.76 -31.29
C ARG A 46 25.79 6.71 -29.77
N ALA A 47 26.49 7.68 -29.18
CA ALA A 47 26.65 7.81 -27.74
C ALA A 47 25.30 8.06 -27.06
N PHE A 48 24.49 8.98 -27.59
CA PHE A 48 23.14 9.25 -27.10
C PHE A 48 22.22 8.03 -27.25
N LYS A 49 22.28 7.33 -28.40
CA LYS A 49 21.55 6.07 -28.59
C LYS A 49 21.99 5.01 -27.58
N GLY A 50 23.29 4.89 -27.32
CA GLY A 50 23.83 4.01 -26.28
C GLY A 50 23.27 4.35 -24.90
N LEU A 51 23.31 5.62 -24.51
CA LEU A 51 22.76 6.10 -23.24
C LEU A 51 21.25 5.85 -23.10
N GLN A 52 20.47 6.03 -24.17
CA GLN A 52 19.04 5.71 -24.19
C GLN A 52 18.80 4.20 -24.04
N THR A 53 19.58 3.36 -24.73
CA THR A 53 19.51 1.89 -24.60
C THR A 53 19.89 1.43 -23.19
N ASP A 54 20.97 1.96 -22.63
CA ASP A 54 21.43 1.63 -21.28
C ASP A 54 20.38 2.07 -20.25
N ALA A 55 19.82 3.26 -20.38
CA ALA A 55 18.77 3.74 -19.50
C ALA A 55 17.50 2.86 -19.58
N TYR A 56 17.10 2.44 -20.78
CA TYR A 56 16.00 1.50 -20.97
C TYR A 56 16.27 0.15 -20.30
N ASN A 57 17.45 -0.44 -20.51
CA ASN A 57 17.81 -1.72 -19.88
C ASN A 57 17.79 -1.63 -18.36
N ASN A 58 18.31 -0.53 -17.78
CA ASN A 58 18.24 -0.30 -16.34
C ASN A 58 16.80 -0.21 -15.83
N ILE A 59 15.88 0.44 -16.56
CA ILE A 59 14.45 0.50 -16.17
C ILE A 59 13.84 -0.91 -16.17
N VAL A 60 14.18 -1.73 -17.17
CA VAL A 60 13.74 -3.14 -17.25
C VAL A 60 14.30 -3.96 -16.10
N GLU A 61 15.58 -3.77 -15.76
CA GLU A 61 16.21 -4.40 -14.61
C GLU A 61 15.55 -3.94 -13.30
N MET A 62 15.28 -2.65 -13.11
CA MET A 62 14.56 -2.13 -11.94
C MET A 62 13.16 -2.75 -11.78
N ARG A 63 12.50 -3.07 -12.91
CA ARG A 63 11.23 -3.81 -12.89
C ARG A 63 11.42 -5.26 -12.45
N GLY A 64 12.47 -5.93 -12.94
CA GLY A 64 12.82 -7.29 -12.52
C GLY A 64 13.30 -7.37 -11.07
N GLU A 65 14.04 -6.36 -10.62
CA GLU A 65 14.53 -6.16 -9.25
C GLU A 65 13.48 -5.57 -8.31
N ALA A 66 12.23 -5.36 -8.76
CA ALA A 66 11.09 -5.05 -7.88
C ALA A 66 10.97 -6.05 -6.71
N GLN A 67 11.61 -7.22 -6.81
CA GLN A 67 11.82 -8.16 -5.71
C GLN A 67 12.62 -7.62 -4.49
N ASN A 68 13.20 -6.41 -4.53
CA ASN A 68 13.96 -5.80 -3.43
C ASN A 68 13.18 -4.70 -2.65
N GLY A 69 11.86 -4.86 -2.47
CA GLY A 69 11.08 -4.07 -1.51
C GLY A 69 10.03 -3.10 -2.09
N ILE A 70 9.65 -3.22 -3.36
CA ILE A 70 8.52 -2.49 -3.96
C ILE A 70 7.64 -3.50 -4.68
N SER A 71 6.32 -3.49 -4.47
CA SER A 71 5.44 -4.41 -5.20
C SER A 71 5.45 -4.10 -6.71
N GLU A 72 5.18 -5.11 -7.54
CA GLU A 72 5.07 -4.93 -8.99
C GLU A 72 4.00 -3.89 -9.36
N GLU A 73 2.91 -3.85 -8.59
CA GLU A 73 1.84 -2.85 -8.74
C GLU A 73 2.35 -1.42 -8.48
N ALA A 74 3.02 -1.19 -7.34
CA ALA A 74 3.58 0.11 -7.02
C ALA A 74 4.64 0.55 -8.03
N PHE A 75 5.45 -0.39 -8.54
CA PHE A 75 6.37 -0.12 -9.64
C PHE A 75 5.64 0.36 -10.90
N ASN A 76 4.60 -0.37 -11.32
CA ASN A 76 3.86 -0.06 -12.54
C ASN A 76 3.15 1.31 -12.45
N GLU A 77 2.65 1.69 -11.29
CA GLU A 77 2.09 3.03 -11.05
C GLU A 77 3.14 4.13 -11.19
N MET A 78 4.28 3.98 -10.50
CA MET A 78 5.40 4.94 -10.59
C MET A 78 5.92 5.04 -12.03
N TRP A 79 6.05 3.90 -12.71
CA TRP A 79 6.45 3.84 -14.11
C TRP A 79 5.46 4.57 -15.02
N ALA A 80 4.15 4.31 -14.88
CA ALA A 80 3.12 4.95 -15.70
C ALA A 80 3.13 6.49 -15.56
N GLU A 81 3.37 7.00 -14.35
CA GLU A 81 3.49 8.44 -14.13
C GLU A 81 4.75 9.03 -14.80
N VAL A 82 5.89 8.36 -14.64
CA VAL A 82 7.18 8.78 -15.22
C VAL A 82 7.11 8.74 -16.75
N GLU A 83 6.58 7.66 -17.33
CA GLU A 83 6.41 7.49 -18.77
C GLU A 83 5.50 8.56 -19.36
N ARG A 84 4.39 8.87 -18.69
CA ARG A 84 3.46 9.94 -19.10
C ARG A 84 4.13 11.31 -19.15
N ARG A 85 5.05 11.59 -18.22
CA ARG A 85 5.71 12.90 -18.09
C ARG A 85 6.89 13.07 -19.04
N PHE A 86 7.61 11.97 -19.32
CA PHE A 86 8.82 11.98 -20.15
C PHE A 86 8.74 10.92 -21.25
N PRO A 87 7.76 10.98 -22.16
CA PRO A 87 7.52 9.90 -23.13
C PRO A 87 8.73 9.72 -24.06
N GLY A 88 9.32 8.52 -24.04
CA GLY A 88 10.44 8.13 -24.91
C GLY A 88 11.80 8.74 -24.56
N ASP A 89 11.91 9.47 -23.45
CA ASP A 89 13.20 9.96 -22.93
C ASP A 89 13.66 9.06 -21.78
N PHE A 90 14.21 7.89 -22.12
CA PHE A 90 14.57 6.85 -21.15
C PHE A 90 15.62 7.33 -20.14
N ILE A 91 16.50 8.25 -20.52
CA ILE A 91 17.50 8.83 -19.61
C ILE A 91 16.79 9.62 -18.50
N GLN A 92 15.86 10.50 -18.87
CA GLN A 92 15.12 11.29 -17.90
C GLN A 92 14.12 10.44 -17.11
N GLN A 93 13.50 9.44 -17.75
CA GLN A 93 12.62 8.48 -17.09
C GLN A 93 13.37 7.69 -16.01
N LYS A 94 14.55 7.12 -16.32
CA LYS A 94 15.38 6.40 -15.34
C LYS A 94 15.69 7.28 -14.13
N ARG A 95 16.12 8.52 -14.37
CA ARG A 95 16.49 9.46 -13.31
C ARG A 95 15.32 9.77 -12.37
N GLU A 96 14.12 9.95 -12.90
CA GLU A 96 12.93 10.22 -12.07
C GLU A 96 12.42 8.96 -11.37
N LEU A 97 12.53 7.80 -12.03
CA LEU A 97 12.22 6.52 -11.43
C LEU A 97 13.16 6.22 -10.24
N ASP A 98 14.47 6.43 -10.38
CA ASP A 98 15.45 6.28 -9.30
C ASP A 98 15.07 7.13 -8.06
N LYS A 99 14.65 8.39 -8.27
CA LYS A 99 14.20 9.26 -7.18
C LYS A 99 12.91 8.75 -6.53
N ALA A 100 11.94 8.32 -7.35
CA ALA A 100 10.67 7.79 -6.86
C ALA A 100 10.90 6.53 -6.00
N PHE A 101 11.81 5.65 -6.42
CA PHE A 101 12.22 4.46 -5.65
C PHE A 101 12.81 4.81 -4.28
N VAL A 102 13.72 5.79 -4.21
CA VAL A 102 14.31 6.24 -2.94
C VAL A 102 13.23 6.81 -2.02
N GLY A 103 12.32 7.63 -2.56
CA GLY A 103 11.19 8.18 -1.81
C GLY A 103 10.24 7.10 -1.31
N TYR A 104 9.92 6.12 -2.15
CA TYR A 104 9.05 5.00 -1.79
C TYR A 104 9.65 4.17 -0.65
N ARG A 105 10.93 3.77 -0.75
CA ARG A 105 11.59 2.98 0.30
C ARG A 105 11.63 3.71 1.64
N ALA A 106 11.89 5.02 1.63
CA ALA A 106 11.86 5.83 2.84
C ALA A 106 10.45 5.88 3.46
N ALA A 107 9.42 6.08 2.64
CA ALA A 107 8.03 6.07 3.09
C ALA A 107 7.59 4.70 3.61
N ASP A 108 8.03 3.62 2.97
CA ASP A 108 7.67 2.27 3.38
C ASP A 108 8.33 1.87 4.70
N ALA A 109 9.58 2.29 4.93
CA ALA A 109 10.24 2.14 6.23
C ALA A 109 9.48 2.87 7.35
N ILE A 110 8.98 4.09 7.07
CA ILE A 110 8.14 4.85 8.01
C ILE A 110 6.84 4.11 8.31
N ARG A 111 6.10 3.66 7.27
CA ARG A 111 4.86 2.89 7.45
C ARG A 111 5.10 1.60 8.25
N ALA A 112 6.22 0.93 8.02
CA ALA A 112 6.57 -0.28 8.75
C ALA A 112 6.87 0.02 10.23
N GLU A 113 7.52 1.15 10.54
CA GLU A 113 7.73 1.62 11.90
C GLU A 113 6.41 2.03 12.58
N GLU A 114 5.53 2.74 11.88
CA GLU A 114 4.19 3.11 12.36
C GLU A 114 3.36 1.87 12.69
N LYS A 115 3.29 0.88 11.78
CA LYS A 115 2.60 -0.40 12.03
C LYS A 115 3.16 -1.14 13.25
N LYS A 116 4.47 -1.08 13.48
CA LYS A 116 5.09 -1.68 14.68
C LYS A 116 4.64 -0.96 15.94
N LYS A 117 4.66 0.37 15.94
CA LYS A 117 4.18 1.19 17.06
C LYS A 117 2.70 0.95 17.34
N GLU A 118 1.85 0.92 16.31
CA GLU A 118 0.44 0.59 16.44
C GLU A 118 0.22 -0.80 17.05
N ALA A 119 0.99 -1.80 16.60
CA ALA A 119 0.92 -3.15 17.16
C ALA A 119 1.37 -3.18 18.64
N GLU A 120 2.37 -2.40 19.01
CA GLU A 120 2.83 -2.28 20.41
C GLU A 120 1.78 -1.59 21.29
N VAL A 121 1.20 -0.49 20.82
CA VAL A 121 0.08 0.19 21.50
C VAL A 121 -1.11 -0.75 21.66
N LYS A 122 -1.49 -1.49 20.61
CA LYS A 122 -2.57 -2.49 20.69
C LYS A 122 -2.28 -3.54 21.75
N LYS A 123 -1.03 -4.02 21.87
CA LYS A 123 -0.66 -5.00 22.90
C LYS A 123 -0.79 -4.44 24.32
N VAL A 124 -0.36 -3.20 24.54
CA VAL A 124 -0.48 -2.55 25.85
C VAL A 124 -1.95 -2.39 26.24
N LEU A 125 -2.77 -1.81 25.37
CA LEU A 125 -4.21 -1.64 25.62
C LEU A 125 -4.92 -2.97 25.87
N ASN A 126 -4.53 -4.02 25.15
CA ASN A 126 -5.11 -5.35 25.30
C ASN A 126 -4.69 -6.00 26.63
N ALA A 127 -3.47 -5.72 27.11
CA ALA A 127 -3.03 -6.16 28.44
C ALA A 127 -3.77 -5.41 29.56
N GLU A 128 -3.92 -4.09 29.44
CA GLU A 128 -4.69 -3.27 30.38
C GLU A 128 -6.15 -3.72 30.44
N ALA A 129 -6.81 -3.88 29.29
CA ALA A 129 -8.20 -4.34 29.23
C ALA A 129 -8.40 -5.73 29.84
N LYS A 130 -7.37 -6.60 29.77
CA LYS A 130 -7.42 -7.91 30.43
C LYS A 130 -7.41 -7.79 31.95
N GLU A 131 -6.63 -6.87 32.51
CA GLU A 131 -6.64 -6.58 33.95
C GLU A 131 -7.98 -5.96 34.37
N ASP A 132 -8.53 -5.04 33.58
CA ASP A 132 -9.83 -4.42 33.84
C ASP A 132 -10.97 -5.46 33.87
N ILE A 133 -10.96 -6.46 32.98
CA ILE A 133 -11.95 -7.55 33.01
C ILE A 133 -11.88 -8.34 34.32
N LEU A 134 -10.67 -8.55 34.87
CA LEU A 134 -10.52 -9.21 36.17
C LEU A 134 -11.05 -8.32 37.30
N GLU A 135 -10.85 -7.00 37.21
CA GLU A 135 -11.41 -6.04 38.16
C GLU A 135 -12.94 -6.05 38.14
N ILE A 136 -13.56 -5.94 36.95
CA ILE A 136 -15.02 -6.07 36.74
C ILE A 136 -15.54 -7.38 37.35
N LYS A 137 -14.81 -8.49 37.19
CA LYS A 137 -15.21 -9.76 37.78
C LYS A 137 -15.16 -9.76 39.32
N SER A 138 -14.30 -8.95 39.92
CA SER A 138 -14.10 -8.85 41.36
C SER A 138 -15.01 -7.82 42.04
N GLU A 139 -15.50 -6.85 41.29
CA GLU A 139 -16.41 -5.81 41.76
C GLU A 139 -17.79 -6.38 42.12
N GLU A 140 -18.44 -5.72 43.08
CA GLU A 140 -19.79 -6.08 43.51
C GLU A 140 -20.81 -5.42 42.56
N HIS A 141 -21.39 -6.22 41.67
CA HIS A 141 -22.43 -5.79 40.73
C HIS A 141 -23.81 -6.33 41.13
N MET A 142 -24.88 -5.70 40.62
CA MET A 142 -26.25 -6.24 40.76
C MET A 142 -26.49 -7.49 39.89
N VAL A 143 -25.53 -7.81 39.02
CA VAL A 143 -25.54 -8.99 38.15
C VAL A 143 -25.17 -10.24 38.96
N PRO A 144 -26.03 -11.28 39.00
CA PRO A 144 -25.69 -12.54 39.64
C PRO A 144 -24.42 -13.16 39.05
N LYS A 145 -23.61 -13.82 39.87
CA LYS A 145 -22.32 -14.38 39.47
C LYS A 145 -22.43 -15.32 38.26
N GLU A 146 -23.46 -16.16 38.21
CA GLU A 146 -23.68 -17.10 37.10
C GLU A 146 -24.01 -16.38 35.78
N VAL A 147 -24.63 -15.20 35.86
CA VAL A 147 -24.91 -14.36 34.69
C VAL A 147 -23.62 -13.65 34.27
N MET A 148 -22.84 -13.14 35.22
CA MET A 148 -21.54 -12.52 34.96
C MET A 148 -20.56 -13.50 34.27
N ASP A 149 -20.43 -14.71 34.79
CA ASP A 149 -19.55 -15.74 34.21
C ASP A 149 -19.97 -16.09 32.76
N ARG A 150 -21.28 -16.06 32.44
CA ARG A 150 -21.76 -16.24 31.06
C ARG A 150 -21.45 -15.05 30.16
N ILE A 151 -21.66 -13.82 30.64
CA ILE A 151 -21.34 -12.59 29.90
C ILE A 151 -19.87 -12.59 29.46
N ILE A 152 -18.97 -12.93 30.39
CA ILE A 152 -17.53 -13.03 30.12
C ILE A 152 -17.22 -14.13 29.12
N ALA A 153 -17.76 -15.34 29.30
CA ALA A 153 -17.52 -16.45 28.39
C ALA A 153 -18.02 -16.17 26.96
N ASP A 154 -19.16 -15.50 26.82
CA ASP A 154 -19.69 -15.09 25.52
C ASP A 154 -18.77 -14.06 24.83
N ALA A 155 -18.27 -13.08 25.59
CA ALA A 155 -17.35 -12.06 25.07
C ALA A 155 -16.01 -12.68 24.64
N GLU A 156 -15.45 -13.61 25.42
CA GLU A 156 -14.24 -14.37 25.06
C GLU A 156 -14.44 -15.17 23.76
N ALA A 157 -15.63 -15.77 23.58
CA ALA A 157 -15.95 -16.53 22.38
C ALA A 157 -16.18 -15.63 21.15
N ALA A 158 -16.79 -14.46 21.32
CA ALA A 158 -17.04 -13.50 20.26
C ALA A 158 -15.78 -12.76 19.79
N HIS A 159 -14.87 -12.46 20.72
CA HIS A 159 -13.67 -11.68 20.48
C HIS A 159 -12.40 -12.39 20.98
N PRO A 160 -11.97 -13.50 20.35
CA PRO A 160 -10.77 -14.22 20.78
C PRO A 160 -9.54 -13.32 20.76
N GLU A 161 -8.82 -13.26 21.87
CA GLU A 161 -7.57 -12.48 22.06
C GLU A 161 -7.70 -10.95 21.93
N ASP A 162 -8.90 -10.39 21.75
CA ASP A 162 -9.13 -8.94 21.72
C ASP A 162 -9.83 -8.48 23.01
N HIS A 163 -9.08 -8.37 24.09
CA HIS A 163 -9.61 -8.04 25.43
C HIS A 163 -10.21 -6.63 25.49
N VAL A 164 -9.83 -5.72 24.58
CA VAL A 164 -10.47 -4.40 24.47
C VAL A 164 -11.93 -4.56 24.02
N ALA A 165 -12.16 -5.34 22.95
CA ALA A 165 -13.50 -5.64 22.48
C ALA A 165 -14.30 -6.48 23.49
N GLN A 166 -13.64 -7.44 24.16
CA GLN A 166 -14.28 -8.22 25.24
C GLN A 166 -14.77 -7.30 26.36
N LYS A 167 -13.93 -6.38 26.84
CA LYS A 167 -14.26 -5.43 27.91
C LYS A 167 -15.48 -4.59 27.53
N GLU A 168 -15.49 -4.02 26.33
CA GLU A 168 -16.62 -3.21 25.85
C GLU A 168 -17.93 -4.02 25.80
N GLU A 169 -17.88 -5.26 25.32
CA GLU A 169 -19.07 -6.13 25.30
C GLU A 169 -19.56 -6.47 26.71
N ILE A 170 -18.64 -6.77 27.64
CA ILE A 170 -18.95 -7.07 29.05
C ILE A 170 -19.63 -5.86 29.70
N GLU A 171 -19.05 -4.67 29.62
CA GLU A 171 -19.61 -3.45 30.19
C GLU A 171 -21.01 -3.13 29.64
N ASN A 172 -21.20 -3.29 28.33
CA ASN A 172 -22.50 -3.09 27.69
C ASN A 172 -23.56 -4.08 28.17
N LYS A 173 -23.21 -5.36 28.34
CA LYS A 173 -24.13 -6.38 28.85
C LYS A 173 -24.46 -6.20 30.32
N ILE A 174 -23.49 -5.80 31.15
CA ILE A 174 -23.72 -5.44 32.56
C ILE A 174 -24.71 -4.29 32.62
N LYS A 175 -24.46 -3.21 31.88
CA LYS A 175 -25.34 -2.04 31.83
C LYS A 175 -26.76 -2.41 31.38
N ALA A 176 -26.90 -3.20 30.32
CA ALA A 176 -28.20 -3.65 29.85
C ALA A 176 -28.97 -4.46 30.91
N TYR A 177 -28.26 -5.26 31.71
CA TYR A 177 -28.86 -6.00 32.81
C TYR A 177 -29.34 -5.08 33.94
N GLU A 178 -28.51 -4.11 34.33
CA GLU A 178 -28.83 -3.11 35.37
C GLU A 178 -30.00 -2.21 34.96
N ASP A 179 -30.02 -1.74 33.72
CA ASP A 179 -31.12 -0.97 33.14
C ASP A 179 -32.44 -1.78 33.18
N MET A 180 -32.37 -3.09 32.92
CA MET A 180 -33.53 -3.97 33.01
C MET A 180 -34.02 -4.10 34.46
N LEU A 181 -33.12 -4.29 35.43
CA LEU A 181 -33.48 -4.37 36.84
C LEU A 181 -34.15 -3.09 37.34
N GLN A 182 -33.64 -1.93 36.94
CA GLN A 182 -34.22 -0.63 37.29
C GLN A 182 -35.61 -0.45 36.66
N TYR A 183 -35.78 -0.84 35.40
CA TYR A 183 -37.07 -0.75 34.71
C TYR A 183 -38.18 -1.56 35.39
N PHE A 184 -37.84 -2.72 35.95
CA PHE A 184 -38.80 -3.59 36.64
C PHE A 184 -38.89 -3.37 38.17
N ASP A 185 -38.22 -2.34 38.72
CA ASP A 185 -38.11 -2.08 40.17
C ASP A 185 -37.60 -3.30 40.97
N LEU A 186 -36.75 -4.11 40.32
CA LEU A 186 -36.13 -5.32 40.89
C LEU A 186 -34.79 -5.00 41.56
N SER A 187 -34.42 -3.73 41.66
CA SER A 187 -33.16 -3.26 42.23
C SER A 187 -33.07 -3.34 43.76
N SER A 188 -34.17 -3.66 44.46
CA SER A 188 -34.19 -3.75 45.93
C SER A 188 -33.86 -5.15 46.45
N PRO A 189 -32.98 -5.29 47.48
CA PRO A 189 -32.76 -6.57 48.12
C PRO A 189 -34.02 -7.00 48.88
N LYS A 190 -34.56 -8.18 48.55
CA LYS A 190 -35.60 -8.82 49.38
C LYS A 190 -34.97 -9.16 50.74
N LYS A 191 -35.43 -8.49 51.79
CA LYS A 191 -35.13 -8.80 53.19
C LYS A 191 -35.59 -10.20 53.58
#